data_AF-A0A2Z3GYK3-F1
#
_entry.id   AF-A0A2Z3GYK3-F1
#
_cell.length_a   1.000
_cell.length_b   1.000
_cell.length_c   1.000
_cell.angle_alpha   90.00
_cell.angle_beta   90.00
_cell.angle_gamma   90.00
#
_symmetry.space_group_name_H-M   'P 1'
#
loop_
_entity.id
_entity.type
_entity.pdbx_description
1 polymer ?
#
loop_
_entity_poly.entity_id
_entity_poly.type
_entity_poly.pdbx_seq_one_letter_code
_entity_poly.pdbx_strand_id
1 'polypeptide(L)' 'MKRTGPARRGFVSTLQPGDGLPPGEYAVTVIWPTYHPGGDQEIEGPDRLKWRYNEVRRPATKVVVAERQTELPPLELRTQ' A
#
# COMPACT_ATOMS: atom_id res chain seq x y z
N MET A 1 -26.24 -22.80 6.11
CA MET A 1 -26.50 -21.44 5.59
C MET A 1 -25.32 -20.54 6.01
N LYS A 2 -24.38 -20.25 5.11
CA LYS A 2 -23.15 -19.48 5.42
C LYS A 2 -23.48 -17.98 5.38
N ARG A 3 -23.29 -17.26 6.49
CA ARG A 3 -23.44 -15.80 6.55
C ARG A 3 -22.08 -15.15 6.30
N THR A 4 -21.93 -14.52 5.15
CA THR A 4 -20.76 -13.71 4.79
C THR A 4 -20.87 -12.36 5.51
N GLY A 5 -19.97 -12.08 6.45
CA GLY A 5 -19.86 -10.78 7.14
C GLY A 5 -19.24 -9.72 6.24
N PRO A 6 -19.43 -8.42 6.55
CA PRO A 6 -18.95 -7.33 5.70
C PRO A 6 -17.42 -7.29 5.66
N ALA A 7 -16.85 -7.09 4.48
CA ALA A 7 -15.41 -6.89 4.29
C ALA A 7 -14.97 -5.61 5.02
N ARG A 8 -14.36 -5.76 6.20
CA ARG A 8 -13.77 -4.66 6.93
C ARG A 8 -12.51 -4.20 6.19
N ARG A 9 -12.53 -2.97 5.68
CA ARG A 9 -11.34 -2.30 5.17
C ARG A 9 -10.45 -1.97 6.38
N GLY A 10 -9.43 -2.78 6.63
CA GLY A 10 -8.44 -2.55 7.68
C GLY A 10 -7.36 -1.59 7.20
N PHE A 11 -7.05 -0.58 8.00
CA PHE A 11 -5.80 0.16 7.88
C PHE A 11 -4.76 -0.59 8.70
N VAL A 12 -3.66 -0.99 8.09
CA VAL A 12 -2.54 -1.59 8.84
C VAL A 12 -1.51 -0.51 9.11
N SER A 13 -1.29 -0.21 10.38
CA SER A 13 -0.17 0.60 10.86
C SER A 13 0.72 -0.27 11.73
N THR A 14 2.03 -0.23 11.52
CA THR A 14 3.00 -0.81 12.44
C THR A 14 2.97 -0.01 13.74
N LEU A 15 2.56 -0.61 14.86
CA LEU A 15 2.50 0.08 16.15
C LEU A 15 3.85 0.05 16.87
N GLN A 16 4.69 -0.97 16.60
CA GLN A 16 6.04 -1.13 17.19
C GLN A 16 7.01 -1.88 16.24
N PRO A 17 8.34 -1.76 16.42
CA PRO A 17 9.31 -2.60 15.71
C PRO A 17 9.04 -4.09 15.98
N GLY A 18 8.83 -4.88 14.91
CA GLY A 18 8.49 -6.31 14.99
C GLY A 18 6.99 -6.62 14.84
N ASP A 19 6.13 -5.61 14.82
CA ASP A 19 4.68 -5.74 14.60
C ASP A 19 4.39 -5.82 13.08
N GLY A 20 4.92 -6.88 12.46
CA GLY A 20 4.79 -7.14 11.03
C GLY A 20 3.34 -7.38 10.61
N LEU A 21 3.13 -7.55 9.30
CA LEU A 21 1.83 -7.96 8.78
C LEU A 21 1.55 -9.42 9.17
N PRO A 22 0.31 -9.76 9.58
CA PRO A 22 -0.09 -11.15 9.73
C PRO A 22 0.15 -11.95 8.44
N PRO A 23 0.27 -13.29 8.52
CA PRO A 23 0.33 -14.13 7.34
C PRO A 23 -0.92 -13.95 6.47
N GLY A 24 -0.73 -13.80 5.15
CA GLY A 24 -1.84 -13.58 4.24
C GLY A 24 -1.43 -13.03 2.87
N GLU A 25 -2.42 -12.87 2.00
CA GLU A 25 -2.26 -12.22 0.70
C GLU A 25 -2.57 -10.73 0.80
N TYR A 26 -1.67 -9.90 0.29
CA TYR A 26 -1.78 -8.45 0.34
C TYR A 26 -1.64 -7.84 -1.05
N ALA A 27 -2.49 -6.87 -1.34
CA ALA A 27 -2.36 -6.00 -2.51
C ALA A 27 -1.54 -4.77 -2.11
N VAL A 28 -0.41 -4.53 -2.79
CA VAL A 28 0.44 -3.37 -2.54
C VAL A 28 -0.02 -2.23 -3.45
N THR A 29 -0.61 -1.19 -2.86
CA THR A 29 -0.95 0.05 -3.56
C THR A 29 0.13 1.10 -3.33
N VAL A 30 0.39 1.93 -4.34
CA VAL A 30 1.41 2.99 -4.26
C VAL A 30 0.83 4.31 -4.74
N ILE A 31 1.07 5.35 -3.96
CA ILE A 31 0.91 6.75 -4.35
C ILE A 31 2.26 7.45 -4.20
N TRP A 32 2.57 8.34 -5.12
CA TRP A 32 3.76 9.15 -5.16
C TRP A 32 3.37 10.61 -5.42
N PRO A 33 2.86 11.32 -4.40
CA PRO A 33 2.51 12.72 -4.55
C PRO A 33 3.72 13.56 -4.94
N THR A 34 3.49 14.56 -5.79
CA THR A 34 4.42 15.69 -5.91
C THR A 34 4.24 16.57 -4.67
N TYR A 35 5.33 17.12 -4.15
CA TYR A 35 5.26 18.11 -3.08
C TYR A 35 5.68 19.46 -3.66
N HIS A 36 4.86 20.49 -3.42
CA HIS A 36 5.22 21.85 -3.74
C HIS A 36 5.58 22.57 -2.43
N PRO A 37 6.81 23.10 -2.29
CA PRO A 37 7.15 23.92 -1.15
C PRO A 37 6.36 25.25 -1.25
N GLY A 38 5.41 25.46 -0.35
CA GLY A 38 4.59 26.65 -0.27
C GLY A 38 4.51 27.17 1.15
N GLY A 39 5.51 27.93 1.59
CA GLY A 39 5.58 28.46 2.96
C GLY A 39 5.77 27.35 4.01
N ASP A 40 5.18 27.53 5.20
CA ASP A 40 5.28 26.62 6.35
C ASP A 40 4.46 25.32 6.18
N GLN A 41 3.91 25.06 4.98
CA GLN A 41 3.03 23.92 4.70
C GLN A 41 3.47 23.17 3.44
N GLU A 42 3.57 21.85 3.55
CA GLU A 42 3.69 20.95 2.39
C GLU A 42 2.31 20.75 1.77
N ILE A 43 2.10 21.30 0.57
CA ILE A 43 0.86 21.05 -0.19
C ILE A 43 1.08 19.82 -1.07
N GLU A 44 0.27 18.78 -0.85
CA GLU A 44 0.23 17.59 -1.72
C GLU A 44 -0.26 17.97 -3.13
N GLY A 45 0.55 17.67 -4.13
CA GLY A 45 0.29 17.84 -5.55
C GLY A 45 -0.07 16.51 -6.25
N PRO A 46 -0.25 16.53 -7.59
CA PRO A 46 -0.62 15.36 -8.37
C PRO A 46 0.31 14.15 -8.16
N ASP A 47 -0.26 12.95 -8.17
CA ASP A 47 0.47 11.69 -8.11
C ASP A 47 1.33 11.47 -9.36
N ARG A 48 2.65 11.28 -9.18
CA ARG A 48 3.62 11.02 -10.25
C ARG A 48 3.34 9.71 -10.98
N LEU A 49 2.65 8.77 -10.33
CA LEU A 49 2.24 7.49 -10.91
C LEU A 49 0.88 7.59 -11.65
N LYS A 50 0.31 8.78 -11.79
CA LYS A 50 -0.97 9.05 -12.47
C LYS A 50 -2.10 8.16 -11.96
N TRP A 51 -2.12 7.90 -10.66
CA TRP A 51 -3.07 7.05 -9.96
C TRP A 51 -3.10 5.61 -10.50
N ARG A 52 -2.01 5.13 -11.10
CA ARG A 52 -1.97 3.79 -11.70
C ARG A 52 -2.09 2.67 -10.67
N TYR A 53 -1.54 2.90 -9.47
CA TYR A 53 -1.42 1.89 -8.42
C TYR A 53 -2.17 2.25 -7.13
N ASN A 54 -3.08 3.23 -7.18
CA ASN A 54 -3.74 3.76 -5.98
C ASN A 54 -4.96 2.92 -5.50
N GLU A 55 -5.35 1.90 -6.27
CA GLU A 55 -6.51 1.07 -5.99
C GLU A 55 -6.13 -0.39 -5.79
N VAL A 56 -6.82 -1.07 -4.85
CA VAL A 56 -6.66 -2.52 -4.61
C VAL A 56 -6.93 -3.36 -5.86
N ARG A 57 -7.76 -2.85 -6.79
CA ARG A 57 -8.06 -3.52 -8.07
C ARG A 57 -6.94 -3.36 -9.10
N ARG A 58 -6.04 -2.40 -8.91
CA ARG A 58 -4.90 -2.10 -9.78
C ARG A 58 -3.63 -1.96 -8.92
N PRO A 59 -3.23 -2.99 -8.15
CA PRO A 59 -2.09 -2.85 -7.25
C PRO A 59 -0.78 -2.84 -8.06
N ALA A 60 0.28 -2.31 -7.46
CA ALA A 60 1.63 -2.42 -7.99
C ALA A 60 2.10 -3.87 -8.05
N THR A 61 1.80 -4.64 -7.00
CA THR A 61 2.02 -6.09 -6.97
C THR A 61 1.10 -6.75 -5.93
N LYS A 62 1.09 -8.08 -5.92
CA LYS A 62 0.54 -8.89 -4.84
C LYS A 62 1.67 -9.58 -4.11
N VAL A 63 1.63 -9.55 -2.79
CA VAL A 63 2.63 -10.21 -1.93
C VAL A 63 1.96 -11.23 -1.03
N VAL A 64 2.66 -12.31 -0.75
CA VAL A 64 2.24 -13.32 0.23
C VAL A 64 3.18 -13.18 1.43
N VAL A 65 2.62 -12.84 2.57
CA VAL A 65 3.34 -12.79 3.85
C VAL A 65 3.21 -14.15 4.50
N ALA A 66 4.34 -14.78 4.82
CA ALA A 66 4.38 -16.04 5.55
C ALA A 66 4.53 -15.78 7.07
N GLU A 67 4.33 -16.82 7.89
CA GLU A 67 4.61 -16.79 9.35
C GLU A 67 6.09 -16.55 9.69
N ARG A 68 6.97 -16.67 8.69
CA ARG A 68 8.40 -16.38 8.80
C ARG A 68 8.73 -15.03 8.17
N GLN A 69 9.90 -14.48 8.52
CA GLN A 69 10.43 -13.27 7.89
C GLN A 69 10.31 -13.36 6.37
N THR A 70 9.64 -12.37 5.80
CA THR A 70 9.39 -12.25 4.36
C THR A 70 10.13 -11.03 3.86
N GLU A 71 11.14 -11.24 3.03
CA GLU A 71 11.83 -10.15 2.33
C GLU A 71 11.20 -9.97 0.95
N LEU A 72 10.87 -8.72 0.62
CA LEU A 72 10.29 -8.37 -0.68
C LEU A 72 11.41 -7.90 -1.62
N PRO A 73 11.42 -8.35 -2.89
CA PRO A 73 12.31 -7.76 -3.88
C PRO A 73 11.92 -6.29 -4.11
N PRO A 74 12.85 -5.48 -4.66
CA PRO A 74 12.52 -4.12 -5.10
C PRO A 74 11.30 -4.09 -6.01
N LEU A 75 10.43 -3.09 -5.80
CA LEU A 75 9.24 -2.86 -6.60
C LEU A 75 9.60 -1.99 -7.82
N GLU A 76 9.55 -2.56 -9.01
CA GLU A 76 9.68 -1.79 -10.26
C GLU A 76 8.35 -1.14 -10.65
N LEU A 77 8.27 0.18 -10.53
CA LEU A 77 7.08 0.96 -10.90
C LEU A 77 7.27 1.62 -12.26
N ARG A 78 6.31 1.43 -13.16
CA ARG A 78 6.34 2.04 -14.50
C ARG A 78 5.32 3.16 -14.64
N THR A 79 5.81 4.31 -15.08
CA THR A 79 5.00 5.42 -15.60
C THR A 79 4.90 5.32 -17.13
N GLN A 80 3.76 5.66 -17.70
CA GLN A 80 3.61 5.85 -19.16
C GLN A 80 3.77 7.32 -19.53
#